data_AF-A0A9K3PCE7-F1
#
_entry.id   AF-A0A9K3PCE7-F1
#
_cell.length_a   1.000
_cell.length_b   1.000
_cell.length_c   1.000
_cell.angle_alpha   90.00
_cell.angle_beta   90.00
_cell.angle_gamma   90.00
#
_symmetry.space_group_name_H-M   'P 1'
#
loop_
_entity.id
_entity.type
_entity.pdbx_description
1 polymer ?
#
loop_
_entity_poly.entity_id
_entity_poly.type
_entity_poly.pdbx_seq_one_letter_code
_entity_poly.pdbx_strand_id
1 'polypeptide(L)'
;MTAADTASMSSGQTRQTTATALTVRKSNVMRVNQPSATKASDPPLKPPLSSKTKGDSAASSPSSTASKGLVPAEKNSNVAATSSFFVPGAPLPSARQLSKVMCRVVDNDAYTKSDAMVALKRLHDWALKQDVNFGNALVGIGGIQHVLFFIEDHQTDAKTISSALLLLKALTTPVDEYESMAMTNTRQKISQSLVDGQGIELLLKTFQCHAMPERRLSNDPPAGSTAMKELHEGHDSLWNSFSSIWNCENGDIVMDENAHPTASIDYLVMHTCGAFGGTNSAMSDGRSMFSPSREAIDTAILCMNVVSNIIPSSAGLTPDKSSAVLSTLLDAIPLLVASSSNSLPKPEKESLVGSIMACLVSTVNLAQNTILKNSNNNAMSKQVIDVTVKMMREFPHHSQIVCDGCLVLQGVCHHLQKSERKRYGVIAALGAVVASDDVIDKKVKEIADAILEEQFK
;
A
#
# COMPACT_ATOMS: atom_id res chain seq x y z
N MET A 1 10.79 91.85 17.91
CA MET A 1 12.06 91.10 17.88
C MET A 1 12.19 90.49 16.49
N THR A 2 13.12 91.06 15.70
CA THR A 2 13.93 90.47 14.60
C THR A 2 13.39 89.24 13.85
N ALA A 3 13.04 89.37 12.55
CA ALA A 3 13.89 89.19 11.35
C ALA A 3 14.12 87.70 11.02
N ALA A 4 13.62 87.14 9.91
CA ALA A 4 13.97 87.30 8.49
C ALA A 4 14.82 86.11 8.00
N ASP A 5 14.42 85.52 6.85
CA ASP A 5 15.19 84.76 5.85
C ASP A 5 16.02 83.53 6.33
N THR A 6 16.32 82.47 5.56
CA THR A 6 16.67 82.37 4.13
C THR A 6 16.58 80.89 3.70
N ALA A 7 16.37 80.67 2.40
CA ALA A 7 16.57 79.38 1.72
C ALA A 7 18.05 78.98 1.63
N SER A 8 18.37 77.68 1.55
CA SER A 8 19.49 77.17 0.74
C SER A 8 19.44 75.65 0.55
N MET A 9 19.78 75.26 -0.68
CA MET A 9 19.96 73.92 -1.21
C MET A 9 21.04 73.12 -0.47
N SER A 10 20.88 71.79 -0.44
CA SER A 10 22.01 70.86 -0.37
C SER A 10 21.68 69.54 -1.07
N SER A 11 22.67 69.14 -1.85
CA SER A 11 22.78 68.08 -2.83
C SER A 11 22.72 66.65 -2.27
N GLY A 12 22.13 65.77 -3.08
CA GLY A 12 22.77 64.54 -3.57
C GLY A 12 23.18 63.46 -2.56
N GLN A 13 22.48 62.33 -2.60
CA GLN A 13 23.14 61.03 -2.44
C GLN A 13 22.38 59.92 -3.18
N THR A 14 22.93 59.59 -4.35
CA THR A 14 22.64 58.40 -5.14
C THR A 14 23.16 57.17 -4.40
N ARG A 15 22.28 56.31 -3.86
CA ARG A 15 22.68 54.98 -3.39
C ARG A 15 22.73 54.01 -4.57
N GLN A 16 23.92 53.86 -5.14
CA GLN A 16 24.29 52.68 -5.91
C GLN A 16 24.26 51.45 -4.98
N THR A 17 23.43 50.47 -5.30
CA THR A 17 23.55 49.11 -4.74
C THR A 17 24.19 48.24 -5.82
N THR A 18 25.36 47.74 -5.48
CA THR A 18 26.23 46.88 -6.27
C THR A 18 25.55 45.56 -6.60
N ALA A 19 25.40 45.29 -7.90
CA ALA A 19 25.07 43.98 -8.44
C ALA A 19 26.22 43.01 -8.14
N THR A 20 25.95 41.97 -7.36
CA THR A 20 26.87 40.84 -7.22
C THR A 20 26.61 39.87 -8.37
N ALA A 21 27.44 39.96 -9.40
CA ALA A 21 27.47 39.02 -10.50
C ALA A 21 27.94 37.64 -9.98
N LEU A 22 27.04 36.66 -9.95
CA LEU A 22 27.37 35.27 -9.68
C LEU A 22 27.72 34.59 -11.01
N THR A 23 29.02 34.32 -11.14
CA THR A 23 29.67 33.67 -12.26
C THR A 23 29.11 32.26 -12.49
N VAL A 24 28.68 32.03 -13.73
CA VAL A 24 28.33 30.74 -14.33
C VAL A 24 29.51 29.76 -14.18
N ARG A 25 29.37 28.74 -13.31
CA ARG A 25 30.23 27.56 -13.34
C ARG A 25 29.66 26.55 -14.32
N LYS A 26 30.29 26.47 -15.50
CA LYS A 26 30.17 25.36 -16.45
C LYS A 26 30.75 24.09 -15.80
N SER A 27 29.90 23.11 -15.51
CA SER A 27 30.33 21.77 -15.16
C SER A 27 30.68 21.02 -16.44
N ASN A 28 31.97 20.77 -16.65
CA ASN A 28 32.47 19.92 -17.73
C ASN A 28 32.01 18.48 -17.53
N VAL A 29 31.38 17.94 -18.56
CA VAL A 29 31.11 16.51 -18.76
C VAL A 29 32.45 15.80 -18.97
N MET A 30 32.94 15.09 -17.96
CA MET A 30 34.01 14.10 -18.17
C MET A 30 33.41 12.86 -18.80
N ARG A 31 33.66 12.76 -20.11
CA ARG A 31 33.52 11.59 -20.97
C ARG A 31 34.51 10.52 -20.48
N VAL A 32 34.02 9.48 -19.80
CA VAL A 32 34.82 8.29 -19.49
C VAL A 32 34.67 7.31 -20.64
N ASN A 33 35.81 6.97 -21.23
CA ASN A 33 35.97 6.09 -22.37
C ASN A 33 35.59 4.64 -22.04
N GLN A 34 34.79 4.05 -22.94
CA GLN A 34 34.75 2.62 -23.20
C GLN A 34 36.11 2.13 -23.72
N PRO A 35 36.48 0.88 -23.41
CA PRO A 35 37.03 0.01 -24.44
C PRO A 35 36.28 -1.32 -24.53
N SER A 36 36.06 -1.71 -25.79
CA SER A 36 35.45 -2.97 -26.21
C SER A 36 36.50 -4.10 -26.34
N ALA A 37 36.05 -5.30 -25.94
CA ALA A 37 36.31 -6.63 -26.53
C ALA A 37 37.74 -7.21 -26.63
N THR A 38 37.93 -8.42 -26.06
CA THR A 38 38.42 -9.65 -26.74
C THR A 38 38.42 -10.84 -25.74
N LYS A 39 37.63 -11.88 -25.99
CA LYS A 39 37.97 -13.24 -26.51
C LYS A 39 38.67 -14.21 -25.52
N ALA A 40 37.90 -15.24 -25.13
CA ALA A 40 38.18 -16.67 -25.02
C ALA A 40 39.50 -17.18 -24.40
N SER A 41 39.41 -17.96 -23.32
CA SER A 41 39.98 -19.33 -23.20
C SER A 41 39.52 -20.05 -21.92
N ASP A 42 38.90 -21.22 -22.07
CA ASP A 42 38.98 -22.39 -21.17
C ASP A 42 40.37 -23.07 -21.34
N PRO A 43 40.86 -24.09 -20.57
CA PRO A 43 40.22 -24.94 -19.54
C PRO A 43 41.16 -25.21 -18.31
N PRO A 44 41.27 -26.44 -17.73
CA PRO A 44 40.79 -26.84 -16.40
C PRO A 44 41.94 -27.19 -15.41
N LEU A 45 41.64 -27.66 -14.18
CA LEU A 45 42.37 -28.74 -13.45
C LEU A 45 41.84 -28.97 -12.01
N LYS A 46 41.53 -30.24 -11.71
CA LYS A 46 41.46 -30.92 -10.38
C LYS A 46 42.86 -30.93 -9.68
N PRO A 47 43.16 -31.61 -8.54
CA PRO A 47 42.45 -32.11 -7.30
C PRO A 47 43.23 -31.59 -6.02
N PRO A 48 43.34 -32.20 -4.79
CA PRO A 48 42.87 -33.51 -4.27
C PRO A 48 42.38 -33.63 -2.81
N LEU A 49 41.93 -34.86 -2.54
CA LEU A 49 41.67 -35.54 -1.26
C LEU A 49 42.93 -35.75 -0.36
N SER A 50 42.63 -36.13 0.90
CA SER A 50 43.44 -36.80 1.96
C SER A 50 44.07 -35.87 3.00
N SER A 51 43.84 -36.03 4.30
CA SER A 51 44.29 -37.12 5.19
C SER A 51 43.53 -37.01 6.53
N LYS A 52 43.01 -38.07 7.17
CA LYS A 52 43.68 -39.14 7.95
C LYS A 52 44.25 -38.64 9.30
N THR A 53 43.47 -38.74 10.38
CA THR A 53 44.05 -38.94 11.72
C THR A 53 43.19 -39.92 12.53
N LYS A 54 43.87 -40.99 12.93
CA LYS A 54 43.45 -42.13 13.74
C LYS A 54 43.97 -41.85 15.16
N GLY A 55 43.17 -42.10 16.19
CA GLY A 55 43.56 -41.89 17.58
C GLY A 55 42.65 -42.65 18.54
N ASP A 56 42.91 -43.95 18.65
CA ASP A 56 42.37 -44.83 19.68
C ASP A 56 42.93 -44.46 21.06
N SER A 57 42.11 -44.48 22.12
CA SER A 57 42.49 -45.07 23.41
C SER A 57 41.27 -45.32 24.29
N ALA A 58 41.29 -46.49 24.89
CA ALA A 58 40.19 -47.21 25.48
C ALA A 58 40.07 -47.02 27.00
N ALA A 59 38.91 -47.47 27.49
CA ALA A 59 38.66 -48.12 28.79
C ALA A 59 38.62 -47.24 30.04
N SER A 60 37.44 -47.10 30.63
CA SER A 60 36.97 -48.03 31.68
C SER A 60 35.60 -47.62 32.27
N SER A 61 34.69 -48.60 32.32
CA SER A 61 33.49 -48.67 33.20
C SER A 61 33.93 -49.26 34.58
N PRO A 62 33.08 -49.51 35.62
CA PRO A 62 31.60 -49.61 35.62
C PRO A 62 30.80 -49.26 36.92
N SER A 63 29.47 -49.42 36.78
CA SER A 63 28.46 -49.77 37.81
C SER A 63 27.92 -48.61 38.70
N SER A 64 26.65 -48.56 39.13
CA SER A 64 25.69 -49.65 39.39
C SER A 64 24.23 -49.15 39.58
N THR A 65 23.29 -50.04 39.25
CA THR A 65 21.97 -50.38 39.89
C THR A 65 20.77 -49.41 40.04
N ALA A 66 19.67 -49.85 39.39
CA ALA A 66 18.27 -50.01 39.85
C ALA A 66 17.48 -48.79 40.39
N SER A 67 16.26 -48.50 39.93
CA SER A 67 15.06 -49.30 40.28
C SER A 67 13.82 -48.97 39.44
N LYS A 68 12.95 -49.99 39.30
CA LYS A 68 11.58 -49.99 38.74
C LYS A 68 10.61 -49.07 39.47
N GLY A 69 9.59 -48.57 38.77
CA GLY A 69 8.38 -48.00 39.40
C GLY A 69 7.30 -47.49 38.42
N LEU A 70 6.35 -48.38 38.11
CA LEU A 70 4.90 -48.17 37.87
C LEU A 70 4.34 -46.82 37.32
N VAL A 71 3.68 -46.93 36.16
CA VAL A 71 2.48 -46.20 35.65
C VAL A 71 1.28 -46.48 36.60
N PRO A 72 0.17 -45.68 36.74
CA PRO A 72 -0.45 -44.70 35.82
C PRO A 72 -0.90 -43.35 36.43
N ALA A 73 -1.08 -42.35 35.57
CA ALA A 73 -2.23 -41.43 35.66
C ALA A 73 -2.39 -40.66 34.35
N GLU A 74 -3.49 -40.94 33.66
CA GLU A 74 -4.05 -40.10 32.60
C GLU A 74 -4.17 -38.66 33.11
N LYS A 75 -3.46 -37.75 32.45
CA LYS A 75 -3.65 -36.31 32.66
C LYS A 75 -4.00 -35.72 31.31
N ASN A 76 -5.30 -35.49 31.12
CA ASN A 76 -5.91 -34.71 30.06
C ASN A 76 -4.97 -33.58 29.62
N SER A 77 -4.36 -33.73 28.44
CA SER A 77 -3.69 -32.65 27.75
C SER A 77 -4.77 -31.76 27.14
N ASN A 78 -5.42 -30.98 28.01
CA ASN A 78 -6.03 -29.74 27.60
C ASN A 78 -4.87 -28.87 27.09
N VAL A 79 -4.61 -28.93 25.78
CA VAL A 79 -3.81 -27.92 25.08
C VAL A 79 -4.67 -26.65 25.10
N ALA A 80 -4.75 -26.06 26.29
CA ALA A 80 -5.31 -24.74 26.46
C ALA A 80 -4.48 -23.85 25.54
N ALA A 81 -5.16 -23.26 24.56
CA ALA A 81 -4.66 -22.15 23.78
C ALA A 81 -4.09 -21.14 24.77
N THR A 82 -2.79 -21.20 24.97
CA THR A 82 -2.06 -20.29 25.85
C THR A 82 -2.16 -18.98 25.11
N SER A 83 -3.13 -18.17 25.50
CA SER A 83 -3.28 -16.80 25.04
C SER A 83 -2.00 -16.10 25.47
N SER A 84 -0.99 -16.13 24.59
CA SER A 84 0.32 -15.59 24.89
C SER A 84 0.16 -14.09 24.95
N PHE A 85 -0.02 -13.58 26.16
CA PHE A 85 0.03 -12.16 26.46
C PHE A 85 1.31 -11.60 25.83
N PHE A 86 1.17 -10.51 25.08
CA PHE A 86 2.29 -9.80 24.50
C PHE A 86 3.22 -9.36 25.65
N VAL A 87 4.44 -9.88 25.65
CA VAL A 87 5.49 -9.40 26.56
C VAL A 87 6.31 -8.37 25.78
N PRO A 88 6.21 -7.07 26.11
CA PRO A 88 7.08 -6.06 25.52
C PRO A 88 8.55 -6.47 25.68
N GLY A 89 9.30 -6.46 24.58
CA GLY A 89 10.69 -6.95 24.56
C GLY A 89 10.87 -8.43 24.18
N ALA A 90 9.80 -9.17 23.88
CA ALA A 90 9.94 -10.52 23.35
C ALA A 90 10.78 -10.53 22.05
N PRO A 91 11.66 -11.53 21.87
CA PRO A 91 12.47 -11.65 20.67
C PRO A 91 11.59 -11.77 19.42
N LEU A 92 12.11 -11.32 18.28
CA LEU A 92 11.46 -11.50 16.99
C LEU A 92 11.34 -12.99 16.66
N PRO A 93 10.28 -13.39 15.93
CA PRO A 93 10.07 -14.79 15.61
C PRO A 93 11.15 -15.29 14.65
N SER A 94 11.53 -16.56 14.77
CA SER A 94 12.27 -17.24 13.71
C SER A 94 11.37 -17.47 12.49
N ALA A 95 11.95 -17.69 11.30
CA ALA A 95 11.19 -18.00 10.09
C ALA A 95 10.23 -19.19 10.27
N ARG A 96 10.64 -20.21 11.03
CA ARG A 96 9.79 -21.37 11.37
C ARG A 96 8.61 -20.99 12.27
N GLN A 97 8.82 -20.11 13.24
CA GLN A 97 7.73 -19.59 14.08
C GLN A 97 6.78 -18.72 13.27
N LEU A 98 7.32 -17.92 12.35
CA LEU A 98 6.54 -17.07 11.46
C LEU A 98 5.62 -17.91 10.57
N SER A 99 6.15 -18.95 9.93
CA SER A 99 5.37 -19.90 9.13
C SER A 99 4.22 -20.52 9.92
N LYS A 100 4.45 -20.96 11.18
CA LYS A 100 3.38 -21.48 12.04
C LYS A 100 2.29 -20.45 12.36
N VAL A 101 2.66 -19.19 12.53
CA VAL A 101 1.68 -18.11 12.74
C VAL A 101 0.90 -17.85 11.45
N MET A 102 1.56 -17.87 10.30
CA MET A 102 0.91 -17.72 8.99
C MET A 102 -0.09 -18.83 8.68
N CYS A 103 0.16 -20.09 9.10
CA CYS A 103 -0.82 -21.17 8.95
C CYS A 103 -2.20 -20.80 9.55
N ARG A 104 -2.23 -20.03 10.64
CA ARG A 104 -3.49 -19.58 11.27
C ARG A 104 -4.27 -18.57 10.45
N VAL A 105 -3.62 -17.91 9.50
CA VAL A 105 -4.22 -16.93 8.59
C VAL A 105 -4.75 -17.62 7.34
N VAL A 106 -4.14 -18.74 6.93
CA VAL A 106 -4.40 -19.42 5.66
C VAL A 106 -5.36 -20.60 5.81
N ASP A 107 -5.21 -21.38 6.87
CA ASP A 107 -5.93 -22.63 7.05
C ASP A 107 -7.26 -22.38 7.77
N ASN A 108 -8.27 -22.06 6.95
CA ASN A 108 -9.64 -21.81 7.40
C ASN A 108 -10.34 -23.07 7.95
N ASP A 109 -9.82 -24.26 7.66
CA ASP A 109 -10.38 -25.53 8.12
C ASP A 109 -9.90 -25.85 9.54
N ALA A 110 -8.63 -25.59 9.84
CA ALA A 110 -8.04 -25.87 11.15
C ALA A 110 -8.16 -24.70 12.15
N TYR A 111 -8.32 -23.46 11.68
CA TYR A 111 -8.32 -22.28 12.53
C TYR A 111 -9.56 -21.42 12.35
N THR A 112 -10.00 -20.82 13.45
CA THR A 112 -11.14 -19.91 13.41
C THR A 112 -10.75 -18.55 12.85
N LYS A 113 -11.73 -17.81 12.33
CA LYS A 113 -11.59 -16.40 11.99
C LYS A 113 -10.96 -15.56 13.11
N SER A 114 -11.30 -15.86 14.37
CA SER A 114 -10.72 -15.17 15.52
C SER A 114 -9.22 -15.46 15.69
N ASP A 115 -8.78 -16.69 15.41
CA ASP A 115 -7.37 -17.07 15.45
C ASP A 115 -6.55 -16.35 14.39
N ALA A 116 -7.10 -16.22 13.18
CA ALA A 116 -6.51 -15.46 12.08
C ALA A 116 -6.33 -13.98 12.48
N MET A 117 -7.36 -13.35 13.06
CA MET A 117 -7.27 -11.96 13.53
C MET A 117 -6.20 -11.78 14.62
N VAL A 118 -6.10 -12.71 15.58
CA VAL A 118 -5.06 -12.67 16.62
C VAL A 118 -3.67 -12.86 16.01
N ALA A 119 -3.52 -13.74 15.02
CA ALA A 119 -2.28 -13.94 14.29
C ALA A 119 -1.87 -12.68 13.52
N LEU A 120 -2.78 -12.05 12.76
CA LEU A 120 -2.54 -10.81 12.03
C LEU A 120 -2.16 -9.65 12.95
N LYS A 121 -2.83 -9.50 14.09
CA LYS A 121 -2.46 -8.50 15.10
C LYS A 121 -1.04 -8.72 15.62
N ARG A 122 -0.67 -9.98 15.89
CA ARG A 122 0.69 -10.31 16.33
C ARG A 122 1.74 -10.03 15.25
N LEU A 123 1.42 -10.32 13.99
CA LEU A 123 2.28 -9.98 12.85
C LEU A 123 2.46 -8.48 12.73
N HIS A 124 1.40 -7.70 12.89
CA HIS A 124 1.44 -6.24 12.90
C HIS A 124 2.36 -5.72 14.02
N ASP A 125 2.22 -6.23 15.25
CA ASP A 125 3.07 -5.83 16.38
C ASP A 125 4.55 -6.14 16.12
N TRP A 126 4.86 -7.20 15.37
CA TRP A 126 6.23 -7.50 14.93
C TRP A 126 6.70 -6.57 13.80
N ALA A 127 5.83 -6.25 12.84
CA ALA A 127 6.13 -5.32 11.76
C ALA A 127 6.46 -3.91 12.27
N LEU A 128 5.79 -3.46 13.34
CA LEU A 128 6.08 -2.18 13.99
C LEU A 128 7.50 -2.07 14.56
N LYS A 129 8.18 -3.20 14.80
CA LYS A 129 9.59 -3.19 15.21
C LYS A 129 10.55 -2.86 14.08
N GLN A 130 10.07 -2.80 12.83
CA GLN A 130 10.85 -2.43 11.65
C GLN A 130 12.16 -3.20 11.57
N ASP A 131 12.06 -4.53 11.65
CA ASP A 131 13.22 -5.42 11.56
C ASP A 131 13.36 -6.01 10.16
N VAL A 132 14.57 -5.85 9.59
CA VAL A 132 14.92 -6.30 8.24
C VAL A 132 14.77 -7.81 8.08
N ASN A 133 15.14 -8.59 9.11
CA ASN A 133 15.07 -10.05 9.04
C ASN A 133 13.63 -10.54 9.06
N PHE A 134 12.78 -9.91 9.89
CA PHE A 134 11.35 -10.18 9.91
C PHE A 134 10.71 -9.91 8.54
N GLY A 135 10.95 -8.73 7.96
CA GLY A 135 10.39 -8.38 6.64
C GLY A 135 10.84 -9.34 5.54
N ASN A 136 12.14 -9.68 5.49
CA ASN A 136 12.65 -10.65 4.50
C ASN A 136 12.11 -12.06 4.75
N ALA A 137 11.98 -12.50 6.00
CA ALA A 137 11.40 -13.80 6.32
C ALA A 137 9.93 -13.87 5.92
N LEU A 138 9.15 -12.80 6.16
CA LEU A 138 7.74 -12.72 5.78
C LEU A 138 7.55 -12.79 4.26
N VAL A 139 8.39 -12.07 3.50
CA VAL A 139 8.40 -12.17 2.03
C VAL A 139 8.80 -13.58 1.58
N GLY A 140 9.86 -14.15 2.17
CA GLY A 140 10.41 -15.45 1.79
C GLY A 140 9.45 -16.63 1.97
N ILE A 141 8.48 -16.53 2.88
CA ILE A 141 7.45 -17.55 3.08
C ILE A 141 6.14 -17.28 2.32
N GLY A 142 6.11 -16.29 1.42
CA GLY A 142 4.88 -15.90 0.73
C GLY A 142 3.85 -15.22 1.64
N GLY A 143 4.26 -14.69 2.79
CA GLY A 143 3.35 -14.16 3.81
C GLY A 143 2.49 -13.00 3.29
N ILE A 144 3.02 -12.17 2.38
CA ILE A 144 2.27 -11.08 1.75
C ILE A 144 1.11 -11.61 0.92
N GLN A 145 1.32 -12.65 0.11
CA GLN A 145 0.28 -13.25 -0.73
C GLN A 145 -0.85 -13.83 0.13
N HIS A 146 -0.52 -14.50 1.23
CA HIS A 146 -1.50 -15.02 2.17
C HIS A 146 -2.32 -13.92 2.86
N VAL A 147 -1.71 -12.77 3.19
CA VAL A 147 -2.42 -11.62 3.72
C VAL A 147 -3.39 -11.04 2.68
N LEU A 148 -3.01 -11.02 1.40
CA LEU A 148 -3.90 -10.58 0.31
C LEU A 148 -5.10 -11.52 0.15
N PHE A 149 -4.90 -12.84 0.13
CA PHE A 149 -6.01 -13.81 0.09
C PHE A 149 -6.97 -13.63 1.27
N PHE A 150 -6.44 -13.42 2.47
CA PHE A 150 -7.27 -13.15 3.64
C PHE A 150 -8.13 -11.89 3.46
N ILE A 151 -7.58 -10.81 2.88
CA ILE A 151 -8.32 -9.58 2.60
C ILE A 151 -9.40 -9.83 1.55
N GLU A 152 -9.08 -10.58 0.49
CA GLU A 152 -10.02 -10.92 -0.59
C GLU A 152 -11.24 -11.69 -0.06
N ASP A 153 -11.01 -12.74 0.72
CA ASP A 153 -12.04 -13.59 1.32
C ASP A 153 -12.97 -12.81 2.28
N HIS A 154 -12.45 -11.74 2.90
CA HIS A 154 -13.14 -10.98 3.93
C HIS A 154 -13.42 -9.52 3.55
N GLN A 155 -13.34 -9.16 2.25
CA GLN A 155 -13.39 -7.78 1.74
C GLN A 155 -14.65 -6.98 2.12
N THR A 156 -15.71 -7.63 2.61
CA THR A 156 -16.94 -6.97 3.05
C THR A 156 -16.99 -6.70 4.55
N ASP A 157 -16.11 -7.33 5.33
CA ASP A 157 -16.06 -7.23 6.78
C ASP A 157 -14.88 -6.36 7.23
N ALA A 158 -15.14 -5.06 7.33
CA ALA A 158 -14.16 -4.04 7.71
C ALA A 158 -13.39 -4.38 8.99
N LYS A 159 -14.10 -4.90 10.01
CA LYS A 159 -13.51 -5.25 11.31
C LYS A 159 -12.49 -6.38 11.17
N THR A 160 -12.78 -7.34 10.31
CA THR A 160 -11.93 -8.51 10.10
C THR A 160 -10.64 -8.16 9.37
N ILE A 161 -10.74 -7.40 8.27
CA ILE A 161 -9.59 -7.08 7.42
C ILE A 161 -8.72 -5.95 8.00
N SER A 162 -9.22 -5.18 8.96
CA SER A 162 -8.48 -4.07 9.58
C SER A 162 -7.08 -4.48 10.09
N SER A 163 -6.95 -5.66 10.72
CA SER A 163 -5.64 -6.13 11.22
C SER A 163 -4.66 -6.47 10.10
N ALA A 164 -5.16 -7.02 8.98
CA ALA A 164 -4.35 -7.27 7.79
C ALA A 164 -3.87 -5.96 7.15
N LEU A 165 -4.75 -4.97 7.04
CA LEU A 165 -4.39 -3.67 6.48
C LEU A 165 -3.42 -2.89 7.37
N LEU A 166 -3.55 -2.98 8.70
CA LEU A 166 -2.58 -2.42 9.64
C LEU A 166 -1.20 -3.06 9.48
N LEU A 167 -1.13 -4.38 9.34
CA LEU A 167 0.11 -5.10 9.02
C LEU A 167 0.73 -4.57 7.72
N LEU A 168 -0.03 -4.52 6.62
CA LEU A 168 0.46 -4.00 5.34
C LEU A 168 0.92 -2.54 5.44
N LYS A 169 0.21 -1.71 6.20
CA LYS A 169 0.60 -0.32 6.45
C LYS A 169 1.93 -0.25 7.19
N ALA A 170 2.09 -1.02 8.28
CA ALA A 170 3.34 -1.04 9.04
C ALA A 170 4.54 -1.47 8.17
N LEU A 171 4.35 -2.47 7.31
CA LEU A 171 5.38 -2.99 6.41
C LEU A 171 5.77 -2.01 5.30
N THR A 172 4.85 -1.15 4.87
CA THR A 172 5.05 -0.22 3.75
C THR A 172 5.36 1.21 4.19
N THR A 173 5.18 1.55 5.46
CA THR A 173 5.43 2.92 5.95
C THR A 173 6.93 3.17 6.12
N PRO A 174 7.50 4.24 5.53
CA PRO A 174 8.89 4.64 5.75
C PRO A 174 9.21 5.02 7.18
N VAL A 175 10.40 4.62 7.64
CA VAL A 175 10.90 4.85 8.99
C VAL A 175 11.91 5.99 8.96
N ASP A 176 11.40 7.22 9.04
CA ASP A 176 12.17 8.46 9.10
C ASP A 176 13.15 8.73 7.94
N GLU A 177 13.79 9.90 7.95
CA GLU A 177 14.73 10.38 6.93
C GLU A 177 16.05 9.58 6.90
N TYR A 178 16.33 8.78 7.93
CA TYR A 178 17.57 8.01 8.11
C TYR A 178 17.37 6.50 7.98
N GLU A 179 16.39 6.08 7.19
CA GLU A 179 16.14 4.67 6.94
C GLU A 179 17.39 3.96 6.37
N SER A 180 17.75 2.81 6.96
CA SER A 180 18.86 2.01 6.43
C SER A 180 18.54 1.47 5.04
N MET A 181 19.53 1.43 4.15
CA MET A 181 19.38 0.87 2.80
C MET A 181 18.83 -0.57 2.81
N ALA A 182 19.16 -1.36 3.83
CA ALA A 182 18.63 -2.71 4.01
C ALA A 182 17.11 -2.73 4.25
N MET A 183 16.59 -1.76 5.00
CA MET A 183 15.15 -1.62 5.22
C MET A 183 14.44 -1.16 3.95
N THR A 184 14.99 -0.15 3.26
CA THR A 184 14.45 0.30 1.97
C THR A 184 14.39 -0.84 0.95
N ASN A 185 15.44 -1.66 0.83
CA ASN A 185 15.45 -2.84 -0.03
C ASN A 185 14.39 -3.87 0.39
N THR A 186 14.18 -4.05 1.69
CA THR A 186 13.16 -4.99 2.22
C THR A 186 11.75 -4.49 1.89
N ARG A 187 11.48 -3.20 2.08
CA ARG A 187 10.21 -2.58 1.69
C ARG A 187 9.99 -2.64 0.19
N GLN A 188 11.02 -2.46 -0.62
CA GLN A 188 10.92 -2.61 -2.07
C GLN A 188 10.49 -4.03 -2.45
N LYS A 189 11.05 -5.06 -1.81
CA LYS A 189 10.60 -6.45 -2.02
C LYS A 189 9.15 -6.67 -1.58
N ILE A 190 8.73 -6.11 -0.45
CA ILE A 190 7.35 -6.19 0.03
C ILE A 190 6.40 -5.51 -0.97
N SER A 191 6.77 -4.30 -1.42
CA SER A 191 6.01 -3.53 -2.40
C SER A 191 5.91 -4.28 -3.74
N GLN A 192 7.02 -4.88 -4.19
CA GLN A 192 7.02 -5.71 -5.39
C GLN A 192 6.11 -6.93 -5.23
N SER A 193 6.18 -7.64 -4.09
CA SER A 193 5.28 -8.76 -3.81
C SER A 193 3.81 -8.35 -3.80
N LEU A 194 3.47 -7.15 -3.31
CA LEU A 194 2.11 -6.61 -3.37
C LEU A 194 1.68 -6.31 -4.82
N VAL A 195 2.57 -5.79 -5.65
CA VAL A 195 2.28 -5.51 -7.07
C VAL A 195 2.12 -6.81 -7.88
N ASP A 196 2.96 -7.80 -7.62
CA ASP A 196 2.94 -9.11 -8.29
C ASP A 196 1.67 -9.89 -7.92
N GLY A 197 1.25 -9.80 -6.65
CA GLY A 197 0.03 -10.43 -6.14
C GLY A 197 -1.27 -9.67 -6.41
N GLN A 198 -1.28 -8.70 -7.34
CA GLN A 198 -2.46 -7.84 -7.64
C GLN A 198 -3.03 -7.10 -6.41
N GLY A 199 -2.18 -6.83 -5.43
CA GLY A 199 -2.57 -6.21 -4.16
C GLY A 199 -3.08 -4.78 -4.33
N ILE A 200 -2.61 -4.02 -5.31
CA ILE A 200 -3.11 -2.66 -5.56
C ILE A 200 -4.56 -2.71 -6.03
N GLU A 201 -4.86 -3.58 -7.00
CA GLU A 201 -6.21 -3.77 -7.54
C GLU A 201 -7.18 -4.24 -6.43
N LEU A 202 -6.74 -5.19 -5.59
CA LEU A 202 -7.51 -5.65 -4.44
C LEU A 202 -7.76 -4.55 -3.41
N LEU A 203 -6.74 -3.75 -3.07
CA LEU A 203 -6.85 -2.65 -2.11
C LEU A 203 -7.76 -1.53 -2.63
N LEU A 204 -7.73 -1.23 -3.94
CA LEU A 204 -8.65 -0.29 -4.57
C LEU A 204 -10.09 -0.80 -4.53
N LYS A 205 -10.32 -2.08 -4.84
CA LYS A 205 -11.65 -2.72 -4.74
C LYS A 205 -12.18 -2.70 -3.30
N THR A 206 -11.30 -2.98 -2.34
CA THR A 206 -11.61 -2.92 -0.90
C THR A 206 -11.95 -1.49 -0.46
N PHE A 207 -11.18 -0.50 -0.91
CA PHE A 207 -11.50 0.91 -0.70
C PHE A 207 -12.87 1.28 -1.27
N GLN A 208 -13.18 0.89 -2.51
CA GLN A 208 -14.47 1.16 -3.13
C GLN A 208 -15.63 0.49 -2.36
N CYS A 209 -15.43 -0.74 -1.87
CA CYS A 209 -16.39 -1.47 -1.04
C CYS A 209 -16.80 -0.67 0.21
N HIS A 210 -15.83 -0.08 0.89
CA HIS A 210 -16.04 0.55 2.20
C HIS A 210 -16.28 2.06 2.15
N ALA A 211 -15.68 2.76 1.19
CA ALA A 211 -15.85 4.20 1.03
C ALA A 211 -17.08 4.58 0.20
N MET A 212 -17.53 3.69 -0.70
CA MET A 212 -18.60 3.98 -1.68
C MET A 212 -19.63 2.84 -1.81
N PRO A 213 -20.32 2.47 -0.72
CA PRO A 213 -21.27 1.35 -0.74
C PRO A 213 -22.44 1.55 -1.72
N GLU A 214 -22.83 2.80 -1.98
CA GLU A 214 -24.01 3.14 -2.81
C GLU A 214 -23.89 2.74 -4.29
N ARG A 215 -22.68 2.51 -4.83
CA ARG A 215 -22.50 2.05 -6.21
C ARG A 215 -22.80 0.56 -6.42
N ARG A 216 -23.02 -0.22 -5.36
CA ARG A 216 -23.26 -1.68 -5.49
C ARG A 216 -24.65 -2.05 -6.03
N LEU A 217 -25.56 -1.09 -6.24
CA LEU A 217 -26.99 -1.38 -6.45
C LEU A 217 -27.50 -1.35 -7.89
N SER A 218 -26.67 -1.43 -8.95
CA SER A 218 -27.23 -1.60 -10.30
C SER A 218 -26.37 -2.33 -11.33
N ASN A 219 -25.51 -3.26 -10.92
CA ASN A 219 -24.85 -4.15 -11.87
C ASN A 219 -25.66 -5.41 -12.20
N ASP A 220 -26.91 -5.52 -11.73
CA ASP A 220 -27.84 -6.44 -12.39
C ASP A 220 -28.01 -5.95 -13.82
N PRO A 221 -27.50 -6.68 -14.84
CA PRO A 221 -27.80 -6.34 -16.20
C PRO A 221 -29.33 -6.35 -16.32
N PRO A 222 -29.95 -5.37 -17.02
CA PRO A 222 -31.36 -5.47 -17.33
C PRO A 222 -31.59 -6.87 -17.91
N ALA A 223 -32.51 -7.63 -17.30
CA ALA A 223 -32.73 -9.04 -17.58
C ALA A 223 -32.74 -9.29 -19.11
N GLY A 224 -31.65 -9.81 -19.67
CA GLY A 224 -31.52 -9.97 -21.12
C GLY A 224 -30.11 -10.00 -21.74
N SER A 225 -29.01 -9.76 -21.03
CA SER A 225 -27.67 -9.79 -21.65
C SER A 225 -26.82 -10.98 -21.18
N THR A 226 -26.67 -11.97 -22.07
CA THR A 226 -25.93 -13.23 -21.87
C THR A 226 -24.41 -13.12 -22.04
N ALA A 227 -23.89 -11.96 -22.48
CA ALA A 227 -22.51 -11.84 -22.98
C ALA A 227 -21.42 -11.65 -21.90
N MET A 228 -21.78 -11.39 -20.63
CA MET A 228 -20.79 -11.17 -19.55
C MET A 228 -20.54 -12.38 -18.64
N LYS A 229 -21.29 -13.47 -18.80
CA LYS A 229 -21.13 -14.69 -17.97
C LYS A 229 -19.84 -15.46 -18.31
N GLU A 230 -19.42 -15.42 -19.58
CA GLU A 230 -18.22 -16.13 -20.06
C GLU A 230 -16.89 -15.52 -19.58
N LEU A 231 -16.86 -14.24 -19.20
CA LEU A 231 -15.62 -13.60 -18.73
C LEU A 231 -15.32 -13.89 -17.25
N HIS A 232 -16.34 -14.17 -16.43
CA HIS A 232 -16.16 -14.54 -15.01
C HIS A 232 -15.80 -16.02 -14.87
N GLU A 233 -16.41 -16.91 -15.65
CA GLU A 233 -16.14 -18.35 -15.62
C GLU A 233 -14.69 -18.70 -16.06
N GLY A 234 -14.07 -17.87 -16.92
CA GLY A 234 -12.67 -18.04 -17.32
C GLY A 234 -11.65 -17.76 -16.21
N HIS A 235 -11.98 -16.91 -15.24
CA HIS A 235 -11.08 -16.54 -14.14
C HIS A 235 -11.04 -17.65 -13.05
N ASP A 236 -12.20 -18.24 -12.76
CA ASP A 236 -12.31 -19.37 -11.81
C ASP A 236 -11.65 -20.65 -12.37
N SER A 237 -11.66 -20.83 -13.69
CA SER A 237 -10.99 -21.94 -14.39
C SER A 237 -9.46 -21.87 -14.29
N LEU A 238 -8.88 -20.67 -14.33
CA LEU A 238 -7.44 -20.47 -14.16
C LEU A 238 -7.00 -20.71 -12.71
N TRP A 239 -7.84 -20.35 -11.74
CA TRP A 239 -7.58 -20.58 -10.32
C TRP A 239 -7.63 -22.06 -9.95
N ASN A 240 -8.63 -22.80 -10.43
CA ASN A 240 -8.70 -24.25 -10.22
C ASN A 240 -7.49 -24.98 -10.83
N SER A 241 -6.99 -24.50 -11.98
CA SER A 241 -5.78 -25.04 -12.61
C SER A 241 -4.52 -24.73 -11.78
N PHE A 242 -4.42 -23.54 -11.19
CA PHE A 242 -3.30 -23.13 -10.35
C PHE A 242 -3.28 -23.85 -8.98
N SER A 243 -4.44 -24.01 -8.33
CA SER A 243 -4.58 -24.80 -7.10
C SER A 243 -4.26 -26.29 -7.31
N SER A 244 -4.62 -26.86 -8.47
CA SER A 244 -4.24 -28.24 -8.81
C SER A 244 -2.72 -28.41 -8.98
N ILE A 245 -2.03 -27.43 -9.60
CA ILE A 245 -0.56 -27.48 -9.76
C ILE A 245 0.14 -27.39 -8.40
N TRP A 246 -0.32 -26.50 -7.51
CA TRP A 246 0.25 -26.32 -6.17
C TRP A 246 0.11 -27.54 -5.27
N ASN A 247 -1.00 -28.28 -5.40
CA ASN A 247 -1.22 -29.53 -4.66
C ASN A 247 -0.42 -30.72 -5.23
N CYS A 248 -0.03 -30.66 -6.51
CA CYS A 248 0.81 -31.68 -7.12
C CYS A 248 2.31 -31.50 -6.81
N GLU A 249 2.80 -30.28 -6.60
CA GLU A 249 4.24 -30.03 -6.40
C GLU A 249 4.75 -30.30 -4.97
N ASN A 250 3.84 -30.44 -4.00
CA ASN A 250 4.16 -30.79 -2.60
C ASN A 250 3.93 -32.28 -2.27
N GLY A 251 3.48 -33.08 -3.23
CA GLY A 251 3.21 -34.51 -3.04
C GLY A 251 3.97 -35.36 -4.06
N ASP A 252 5.26 -35.59 -3.83
CA ASP A 252 5.88 -36.92 -3.96
C ASP A 252 7.40 -36.92 -3.72
N ILE A 253 7.80 -37.37 -2.52
CA ILE A 253 8.86 -38.38 -2.41
C ILE A 253 8.13 -39.66 -2.00
N VAL A 254 7.81 -40.48 -3.00
CA VAL A 254 7.19 -41.80 -2.89
C VAL A 254 8.14 -42.75 -2.16
N MET A 255 7.60 -43.49 -1.18
CA MET A 255 7.83 -44.94 -1.08
C MET A 255 6.46 -45.60 -0.91
N ASP A 256 6.06 -46.27 -1.98
CA ASP A 256 4.90 -47.13 -2.14
C ASP A 256 5.13 -48.48 -1.43
N GLU A 257 4.11 -49.01 -0.77
CA GLU A 257 3.72 -50.42 -0.96
C GLU A 257 2.35 -50.70 -0.32
N ASN A 258 1.38 -51.01 -1.18
CA ASN A 258 0.14 -51.77 -0.94
C ASN A 258 -1.10 -51.02 -0.40
N ALA A 259 -1.96 -50.56 -1.32
CA ALA A 259 -3.30 -51.16 -1.55
C ALA A 259 -4.16 -50.34 -2.53
N HIS A 260 -4.84 -51.04 -3.43
CA HIS A 260 -5.85 -50.56 -4.39
C HIS A 260 -7.15 -51.39 -4.16
N PRO A 261 -8.31 -51.07 -4.75
CA PRO A 261 -9.10 -49.83 -4.75
C PRO A 261 -10.60 -50.08 -4.41
N THR A 262 -11.41 -49.02 -4.40
CA THR A 262 -12.90 -48.86 -4.52
C THR A 262 -13.41 -47.88 -3.44
N ALA A 263 -14.26 -46.88 -3.66
CA ALA A 263 -15.23 -46.60 -4.71
C ALA A 263 -15.49 -45.08 -4.88
N SER A 264 -16.22 -44.78 -5.95
CA SER A 264 -16.70 -43.50 -6.49
C SER A 264 -17.56 -42.60 -5.57
N ILE A 265 -17.43 -41.30 -5.82
CA ILE A 265 -18.47 -40.25 -5.99
C ILE A 265 -19.36 -39.91 -4.76
N ASP A 266 -19.22 -38.70 -4.22
CA ASP A 266 -20.24 -37.64 -4.38
C ASP A 266 -19.69 -36.25 -4.02
N TYR A 267 -19.80 -35.34 -5.00
CA TYR A 267 -19.50 -33.92 -4.92
C TYR A 267 -20.74 -33.23 -4.33
N LEU A 268 -20.66 -32.67 -3.13
CA LEU A 268 -21.68 -31.77 -2.60
C LEU A 268 -21.06 -30.40 -2.36
N VAL A 269 -21.21 -29.52 -3.35
CA VAL A 269 -20.96 -28.08 -3.23
C VAL A 269 -22.04 -27.51 -2.31
N MET A 270 -21.71 -27.29 -1.04
CA MET A 270 -22.56 -26.49 -0.16
C MET A 270 -22.41 -25.01 -0.49
N HIS A 271 -23.32 -24.50 -1.31
CA HIS A 271 -23.69 -23.09 -1.28
C HIS A 271 -24.41 -22.79 0.05
N THR A 272 -23.68 -22.27 1.03
CA THR A 272 -24.27 -21.66 2.22
C THR A 272 -23.96 -20.16 2.24
N CYS A 273 -24.66 -19.40 1.40
CA CYS A 273 -25.02 -18.03 1.76
C CYS A 273 -26.23 -18.12 2.70
N GLY A 274 -25.94 -18.16 4.00
CA GLY A 274 -26.96 -18.04 5.04
C GLY A 274 -27.68 -16.70 4.92
N ALA A 275 -28.87 -16.73 4.34
CA ALA A 275 -29.87 -15.70 4.50
C ALA A 275 -30.27 -15.67 5.99
N PHE A 276 -29.84 -14.62 6.71
CA PHE A 276 -30.39 -14.35 8.03
C PHE A 276 -31.77 -13.73 7.86
N GLY A 277 -32.80 -14.55 8.12
CA GLY A 277 -34.18 -14.11 8.27
C GLY A 277 -34.33 -13.22 9.50
N GLY A 278 -34.49 -11.93 9.26
CA GLY A 278 -35.05 -10.96 10.21
C GLY A 278 -36.45 -10.59 9.75
N THR A 279 -37.41 -10.74 10.65
CA THR A 279 -38.86 -10.67 10.47
C THR A 279 -39.37 -9.46 9.69
N ASN A 280 -40.32 -9.73 8.78
CA ASN A 280 -41.20 -8.78 8.12
C ASN A 280 -41.76 -7.72 9.08
N SER A 281 -41.38 -6.45 8.88
CA SER A 281 -42.12 -5.29 9.37
C SER A 281 -42.27 -4.28 8.24
N ALA A 282 -43.52 -4.15 7.82
CA ALA A 282 -44.17 -3.15 6.97
C ALA A 282 -43.33 -2.05 6.31
N MET A 283 -43.50 -1.99 4.98
CA MET A 283 -43.30 -0.86 4.07
C MET A 283 -43.28 0.53 4.73
N SER A 284 -42.08 1.11 4.79
CA SER A 284 -41.90 2.53 4.53
C SER A 284 -40.77 2.64 3.51
N ASP A 285 -41.04 3.28 2.37
CA ASP A 285 -40.07 3.64 1.33
C ASP A 285 -39.11 4.74 1.86
N GLY A 286 -38.39 4.40 2.93
CA GLY A 286 -37.25 5.17 3.40
C GLY A 286 -36.01 4.55 2.79
N ARG A 287 -35.53 5.09 1.66
CA ARG A 287 -34.11 4.97 1.28
C ARG A 287 -33.29 5.60 2.40
N SER A 288 -33.08 4.85 3.48
CA SER A 288 -32.07 5.14 4.47
C SER A 288 -30.75 5.15 3.70
N MET A 289 -30.22 6.35 3.47
CA MET A 289 -28.87 6.52 2.94
C MET A 289 -27.96 5.75 3.88
N PHE A 290 -27.32 4.70 3.35
CA PHE A 290 -26.36 3.92 4.11
C PHE A 290 -25.17 4.82 4.43
N SER A 291 -25.15 5.40 5.63
CA SER A 291 -23.96 6.03 6.17
C SER A 291 -22.91 4.94 6.41
N PRO A 292 -21.71 5.03 5.82
CA PRO A 292 -20.66 4.06 6.08
C PRO A 292 -20.33 4.05 7.58
N SER A 293 -20.08 2.86 8.14
CA SER A 293 -19.65 2.76 9.54
C SER A 293 -18.25 3.35 9.71
N ARG A 294 -17.91 3.76 10.94
CA ARG A 294 -16.56 4.26 11.27
C ARG A 294 -15.46 3.28 10.87
N GLU A 295 -15.68 1.99 11.13
CA GLU A 295 -14.74 0.92 10.76
C GLU A 295 -14.54 0.82 9.24
N ALA A 296 -15.59 1.04 8.45
CA ALA A 296 -15.50 1.05 6.99
C ALA A 296 -14.62 2.21 6.50
N ILE A 297 -14.76 3.39 7.10
CA ILE A 297 -13.94 4.56 6.74
C ILE A 297 -12.49 4.36 7.16
N ASP A 298 -12.24 3.87 8.37
CA ASP A 298 -10.89 3.54 8.84
C ASP A 298 -10.23 2.51 7.91
N THR A 299 -10.99 1.51 7.45
CA THR A 299 -10.55 0.51 6.47
C THR A 299 -10.19 1.16 5.14
N ALA A 300 -11.04 2.06 4.62
CA ALA A 300 -10.78 2.80 3.40
C ALA A 300 -9.52 3.69 3.51
N ILE A 301 -9.34 4.38 4.64
CA ILE A 301 -8.14 5.17 4.97
C ILE A 301 -6.90 4.27 4.95
N LEU A 302 -6.96 3.10 5.58
CA LEU A 302 -5.84 2.16 5.60
C LEU A 302 -5.49 1.68 4.19
N CYS A 303 -6.47 1.32 3.35
CA CYS A 303 -6.23 0.94 1.96
C CYS A 303 -5.47 2.04 1.20
N MET A 304 -5.92 3.30 1.29
CA MET A 304 -5.26 4.40 0.57
C MET A 304 -3.86 4.69 1.08
N ASN A 305 -3.62 4.60 2.39
CA ASN A 305 -2.28 4.75 2.96
C ASN A 305 -1.32 3.64 2.51
N VAL A 306 -1.81 2.40 2.42
CA VAL A 306 -1.00 1.29 1.92
C VAL A 306 -0.65 1.52 0.45
N VAL A 307 -1.64 1.87 -0.39
CA VAL A 307 -1.40 2.15 -1.81
C VAL A 307 -0.45 3.33 -2.00
N SER A 308 -0.61 4.43 -1.26
CA SER A 308 0.25 5.62 -1.36
C SER A 308 1.72 5.31 -1.03
N ASN A 309 1.97 4.33 -0.15
CA ASN A 309 3.30 3.90 0.26
C ASN A 309 3.95 2.92 -0.74
N ILE A 310 3.15 2.08 -1.39
CA ILE A 310 3.63 1.10 -2.38
C ILE A 310 4.11 1.81 -3.66
N ILE A 311 3.31 2.76 -4.17
CA ILE A 311 3.51 3.37 -5.49
C ILE A 311 4.93 3.95 -5.68
N PRO A 312 5.51 4.73 -4.75
CA PRO A 312 6.86 5.26 -4.92
C PRO A 312 7.96 4.19 -4.91
N SER A 313 7.69 3.06 -4.24
CA SER A 313 8.67 1.98 -4.02
C SER A 313 8.61 0.89 -5.08
N SER A 314 7.52 0.82 -5.86
CA SER A 314 7.30 -0.24 -6.83
C SER A 314 8.02 0.04 -8.16
N ALA A 315 9.19 -0.57 -8.35
CA ALA A 315 9.89 -0.56 -9.64
C ALA A 315 9.09 -1.25 -10.77
N GLY A 316 8.08 -2.08 -10.43
CA GLY A 316 7.26 -2.83 -11.37
C GLY A 316 5.91 -2.20 -11.76
N LEU A 317 5.59 -0.97 -11.30
CA LEU A 317 4.30 -0.38 -11.66
C LEU A 317 4.33 0.12 -13.12
N THR A 318 3.60 -0.57 -13.99
CA THR A 318 3.48 -0.16 -15.39
C THR A 318 2.64 1.13 -15.51
N PRO A 319 2.81 1.91 -16.60
CA PRO A 319 1.96 3.07 -16.88
C PRO A 319 0.47 2.71 -16.87
N ASP A 320 0.09 1.53 -17.38
CA ASP A 320 -1.30 1.09 -17.42
C ASP A 320 -1.91 0.92 -16.01
N LYS A 321 -1.16 0.29 -15.09
CA LYS A 321 -1.58 0.16 -13.69
C LYS A 321 -1.70 1.51 -13.00
N SER A 322 -0.74 2.40 -13.23
CA SER A 322 -0.79 3.79 -12.72
C SER A 322 -2.03 4.54 -13.21
N SER A 323 -2.42 4.33 -14.48
CA SER A 323 -3.63 4.93 -15.05
C SER A 323 -4.90 4.40 -14.41
N ALA A 324 -4.98 3.10 -14.13
CA ALA A 324 -6.13 2.49 -13.45
C ALA A 324 -6.28 2.98 -12.00
N VAL A 325 -5.17 3.09 -11.26
CA VAL A 325 -5.16 3.71 -9.92
C VAL A 325 -5.68 5.14 -10.01
N LEU A 326 -5.13 5.94 -10.92
CA LEU A 326 -5.51 7.34 -11.08
C LEU A 326 -7.00 7.48 -11.43
N SER A 327 -7.52 6.70 -12.36
CA SER A 327 -8.95 6.69 -12.71
C SER A 327 -9.82 6.37 -11.49
N THR A 328 -9.43 5.36 -10.70
CA THR A 328 -10.17 4.96 -9.50
C THR A 328 -10.23 6.09 -8.46
N LEU A 329 -9.10 6.77 -8.22
CA LEU A 329 -9.04 7.90 -7.29
C LEU A 329 -9.90 9.06 -7.78
N LEU A 330 -9.81 9.41 -9.07
CA LEU A 330 -10.55 10.53 -9.65
C LEU A 330 -12.06 10.29 -9.72
N ASP A 331 -12.51 9.04 -9.82
CA ASP A 331 -13.93 8.69 -9.76
C ASP A 331 -14.47 8.71 -8.32
N ALA A 332 -13.65 8.34 -7.34
CA ALA A 332 -14.06 8.25 -5.95
C ALA A 332 -14.23 9.62 -5.28
N ILE A 333 -13.32 10.55 -5.56
CA ILE A 333 -13.27 11.84 -4.88
C ILE A 333 -14.55 12.69 -5.07
N PRO A 334 -15.11 12.87 -6.29
CA PRO A 334 -16.33 13.63 -6.48
C PRO A 334 -17.51 13.07 -5.71
N LEU A 335 -17.60 11.74 -5.58
CA LEU A 335 -18.65 11.05 -4.84
C LEU A 335 -18.52 11.33 -3.34
N LEU A 336 -17.32 11.15 -2.78
CA LEU A 336 -17.06 11.40 -1.36
C LEU A 336 -17.27 12.86 -0.95
N VAL A 337 -16.97 13.81 -1.85
CA VAL A 337 -17.23 15.24 -1.59
C VAL A 337 -18.68 15.63 -1.81
N ALA A 338 -19.40 14.99 -2.75
CA ALA A 338 -20.83 15.25 -2.95
C ALA A 338 -21.71 14.72 -1.80
N SER A 339 -21.29 13.65 -1.12
CA SER A 339 -21.98 13.09 0.06
C SER A 339 -21.89 13.99 1.31
N SER A 340 -21.34 15.21 1.18
CA SER A 340 -21.06 16.15 2.27
C SER A 340 -22.28 16.66 3.04
N SER A 341 -23.50 16.41 2.57
CA SER A 341 -24.65 17.10 3.13
C SER A 341 -25.17 16.53 4.45
N ASN A 342 -24.97 15.25 4.84
CA ASN A 342 -25.55 14.76 6.12
C ASN A 342 -24.95 13.52 6.82
N SER A 343 -24.07 12.70 6.22
CA SER A 343 -23.81 11.35 6.78
C SER A 343 -22.49 11.15 7.51
N LEU A 344 -21.46 11.97 7.28
CA LEU A 344 -20.14 11.74 7.84
C LEU A 344 -19.61 12.88 8.72
N PRO A 345 -19.09 12.60 9.93
CA PRO A 345 -18.39 13.59 10.72
C PRO A 345 -17.27 14.26 9.91
N LYS A 346 -17.22 15.59 9.94
CA LYS A 346 -16.19 16.40 9.28
C LYS A 346 -14.75 15.88 9.46
N PRO A 347 -14.27 15.49 10.67
CA PRO A 347 -12.88 15.04 10.83
C PRO A 347 -12.59 13.70 10.13
N GLU A 348 -13.55 12.78 10.09
CA GLU A 348 -13.39 11.49 9.40
C GLU A 348 -13.34 11.69 7.88
N LYS A 349 -14.19 12.59 7.37
CA LYS A 349 -14.17 13.01 5.95
C LYS A 349 -12.81 13.61 5.57
N GLU A 350 -12.31 14.53 6.39
CA GLU A 350 -11.01 15.19 6.17
C GLU A 350 -9.86 14.17 6.17
N SER A 351 -9.85 13.23 7.11
CA SER A 351 -8.83 12.17 7.14
C SER A 351 -8.88 11.27 5.90
N LEU A 352 -10.08 10.89 5.44
CA LEU A 352 -10.25 10.09 4.23
C LEU A 352 -9.78 10.83 2.99
N VAL A 353 -10.20 12.09 2.83
CA VAL A 353 -9.76 12.93 1.70
C VAL A 353 -8.25 13.16 1.74
N GLY A 354 -7.66 13.37 2.93
CA GLY A 354 -6.22 13.49 3.12
C GLY A 354 -5.47 12.25 2.62
N SER A 355 -5.89 11.05 3.02
CA SER A 355 -5.27 9.80 2.54
C SER A 355 -5.42 9.60 1.03
N ILE A 356 -6.55 9.99 0.45
CA ILE A 356 -6.75 9.94 -1.00
C ILE A 356 -5.83 10.94 -1.73
N MET A 357 -5.68 12.16 -1.20
CA MET A 357 -4.78 13.18 -1.75
C MET A 357 -3.32 12.73 -1.69
N ALA A 358 -2.88 12.15 -0.57
CA ALA A 358 -1.55 11.56 -0.46
C ALA A 358 -1.32 10.45 -1.50
N CYS A 359 -2.32 9.58 -1.72
CA CYS A 359 -2.28 8.56 -2.77
C CYS A 359 -2.21 9.19 -4.17
N LEU A 360 -2.95 10.28 -4.40
CA LEU A 360 -2.93 11.03 -5.65
C LEU A 360 -1.56 11.65 -5.93
N VAL A 361 -0.89 12.24 -4.91
CA VAL A 361 0.48 12.76 -5.01
C VAL A 361 1.43 11.66 -5.48
N SER A 362 1.46 10.51 -4.80
CA SER A 362 2.32 9.38 -5.18
C SER A 362 2.06 8.91 -6.61
N THR A 363 0.78 8.79 -6.99
CA THR A 363 0.38 8.33 -8.32
C THR A 363 0.78 9.33 -9.41
N VAL A 364 0.55 10.62 -9.18
CA VAL A 364 0.90 11.70 -10.12
C VAL A 364 2.41 11.81 -10.28
N ASN A 365 3.18 11.73 -9.20
CA ASN A 365 4.65 11.75 -9.26
C ASN A 365 5.21 10.61 -10.12
N LEU A 366 4.63 9.41 -10.01
CA LEU A 366 5.00 8.29 -10.86
C LEU A 366 4.54 8.48 -12.32
N ALA A 367 3.33 8.99 -12.52
CA ALA A 367 2.69 9.18 -13.83
C ALA A 367 3.27 10.35 -14.64
N GLN A 368 3.94 11.32 -14.01
CA GLN A 368 4.51 12.52 -14.65
C GLN A 368 5.38 12.17 -15.86
N ASN A 369 6.26 11.18 -15.71
CA ASN A 369 7.24 10.83 -16.75
C ASN A 369 6.67 9.98 -17.89
N THR A 370 5.46 9.43 -17.75
CA THR A 370 4.89 8.45 -18.67
C THR A 370 3.54 8.90 -19.21
N ILE A 371 2.52 9.00 -18.35
CA ILE A 371 1.14 9.28 -18.72
C ILE A 371 0.95 10.77 -19.01
N LEU A 372 1.41 11.66 -18.13
CA LEU A 372 1.10 13.09 -18.23
C LEU A 372 1.88 13.81 -19.33
N LYS A 373 3.02 13.25 -19.76
CA LYS A 373 3.84 13.80 -20.85
C LYS A 373 3.20 13.62 -22.23
N ASN A 374 2.29 12.66 -22.41
CA ASN A 374 1.66 12.42 -23.70
C ASN A 374 0.60 13.49 -23.96
N SER A 375 0.76 14.29 -25.03
CA SER A 375 -0.15 15.39 -25.39
C SER A 375 -1.60 14.97 -25.62
N ASN A 376 -1.84 13.67 -25.84
CA ASN A 376 -3.19 13.13 -25.99
C ASN A 376 -3.92 12.96 -24.64
N ASN A 377 -3.23 13.10 -23.50
CA ASN A 377 -3.78 12.87 -22.16
C ASN A 377 -4.26 14.15 -21.46
N ASN A 378 -4.52 15.23 -22.21
CA ASN A 378 -5.03 16.49 -21.65
C ASN A 378 -6.36 16.30 -20.89
N ALA A 379 -7.18 15.32 -21.27
CA ALA A 379 -8.40 14.97 -20.54
C ALA A 379 -8.11 14.45 -19.12
N MET A 380 -7.09 13.60 -18.95
CA MET A 380 -6.69 13.07 -17.66
C MET A 380 -6.08 14.17 -16.79
N SER A 381 -5.17 14.96 -17.35
CA SER A 381 -4.57 16.12 -16.66
C SER A 381 -5.63 17.10 -16.19
N LYS A 382 -6.65 17.37 -17.02
CA LYS A 382 -7.79 18.19 -16.65
C LYS A 382 -8.57 17.58 -15.48
N GLN A 383 -8.90 16.29 -15.53
CA GLN A 383 -9.66 15.63 -14.46
C GLN A 383 -8.89 15.66 -13.13
N VAL A 384 -7.57 15.42 -13.14
CA VAL A 384 -6.71 15.54 -11.96
C VAL A 384 -6.76 16.95 -11.39
N ILE A 385 -6.63 17.98 -12.23
CA ILE A 385 -6.71 19.38 -11.80
C ILE A 385 -8.09 19.72 -11.24
N ASP A 386 -9.16 19.38 -11.95
CA ASP A 386 -10.54 19.68 -11.55
C ASP A 386 -10.84 19.10 -10.16
N VAL A 387 -10.45 17.83 -9.94
CA VAL A 387 -10.59 17.15 -8.66
C VAL A 387 -9.74 17.80 -7.57
N THR A 388 -8.47 18.09 -7.86
CA THR A 388 -7.53 18.68 -6.90
C THR A 388 -7.97 20.08 -6.46
N VAL A 389 -8.32 20.95 -7.41
CA VAL A 389 -8.83 22.30 -7.14
C VAL A 389 -10.11 22.25 -6.33
N LYS A 390 -11.01 21.30 -6.63
CA LYS A 390 -12.23 21.10 -5.86
C LYS A 390 -11.92 20.71 -4.41
N MET A 391 -10.96 19.81 -4.16
CA MET A 391 -10.57 19.42 -2.79
C MET A 391 -9.97 20.58 -2.01
N MET A 392 -9.04 21.32 -2.62
CA MET A 392 -8.40 22.47 -1.97
C MET A 392 -9.41 23.58 -1.62
N ARG A 393 -10.46 23.75 -2.44
CA ARG A 393 -11.53 24.72 -2.17
C ARG A 393 -12.49 24.26 -1.09
N GLU A 394 -12.80 22.96 -1.04
CA GLU A 394 -13.70 22.37 -0.04
C GLU A 394 -13.04 22.35 1.36
N PHE A 395 -11.72 22.16 1.41
CA PHE A 395 -10.94 22.06 2.65
C PHE A 395 -9.81 23.10 2.73
N PRO A 396 -10.12 24.41 2.68
CA PRO A 396 -9.10 25.46 2.56
C PRO A 396 -8.23 25.59 3.83
N HIS A 397 -8.75 25.18 4.98
CA HIS A 397 -8.06 25.26 6.27
C HIS A 397 -7.31 23.97 6.64
N HIS A 398 -7.40 22.91 5.83
CA HIS A 398 -6.72 21.65 6.11
C HIS A 398 -5.33 21.62 5.46
N SER A 399 -4.31 21.98 6.23
CA SER A 399 -2.93 22.18 5.76
C SER A 399 -2.40 21.03 4.90
N GLN A 400 -2.61 19.77 5.29
CA GLN A 400 -2.13 18.60 4.53
C GLN A 400 -2.82 18.46 3.16
N ILE A 401 -4.15 18.60 3.08
CA ILE A 401 -4.90 18.51 1.81
C ILE A 401 -4.46 19.61 0.85
N VAL A 402 -4.25 20.83 1.37
CA VAL A 402 -3.76 21.95 0.56
C VAL A 402 -2.32 21.73 0.11
N CYS A 403 -1.45 21.23 0.98
CA CYS A 403 -0.07 20.87 0.65
C CYS A 403 0.00 19.83 -0.46
N ASP A 404 -0.71 18.70 -0.28
CA ASP A 404 -0.77 17.62 -1.26
C ASP A 404 -1.41 18.10 -2.58
N GLY A 405 -2.42 18.97 -2.50
CA GLY A 405 -3.01 19.62 -3.66
C GLY A 405 -2.00 20.46 -4.45
N CYS A 406 -1.19 21.28 -3.77
CA CYS A 406 -0.12 22.04 -4.41
C CYS A 406 0.93 21.13 -5.07
N LEU A 407 1.31 20.01 -4.44
CA LEU A 407 2.24 19.04 -5.00
C LEU A 407 1.67 18.36 -6.26
N VAL A 408 0.40 17.96 -6.23
CA VAL A 408 -0.29 17.41 -7.42
C VAL A 408 -0.32 18.44 -8.55
N LEU A 409 -0.72 19.68 -8.25
CA LEU A 409 -0.78 20.75 -9.25
C LEU A 409 0.60 21.07 -9.82
N GLN A 410 1.65 21.10 -8.98
CA GLN A 410 3.03 21.24 -9.44
C GLN A 410 3.35 20.15 -10.46
N GLY A 411 3.09 18.90 -10.11
CA GLY A 411 3.34 17.75 -10.98
C GLY A 411 2.66 17.82 -12.34
N VAL A 412 1.37 18.14 -12.36
CA VAL A 412 0.59 18.18 -13.61
C VAL A 412 0.91 19.42 -14.44
N CYS A 413 1.14 20.57 -13.80
CA CYS A 413 1.34 21.84 -14.51
C CYS A 413 2.58 21.84 -15.40
N HIS A 414 3.67 21.17 -15.02
CA HIS A 414 4.87 21.06 -15.84
C HIS A 414 4.62 20.51 -17.25
N HIS A 415 3.51 19.78 -17.45
CA HIS A 415 3.13 19.18 -18.72
C HIS A 415 2.02 19.95 -19.47
N LEU A 416 1.48 21.03 -18.90
CA LEU A 416 0.39 21.80 -19.48
C LEU A 416 0.85 23.17 -19.98
N GLN A 417 0.20 23.63 -21.05
CA GLN A 417 0.40 25.00 -21.54
C GLN A 417 -0.17 26.03 -20.55
N LYS A 418 0.42 27.22 -20.49
CA LYS A 418 -0.02 28.31 -19.59
C LYS A 418 -1.51 28.67 -19.78
N SER A 419 -1.98 28.68 -21.03
CA SER A 419 -3.38 28.91 -21.38
C SER A 419 -4.32 27.87 -20.77
N GLU A 420 -3.92 26.60 -20.74
CA GLU A 420 -4.69 25.50 -20.16
C GLU A 420 -4.72 25.56 -18.63
N ARG A 421 -3.57 25.85 -17.99
CA ARG A 421 -3.51 26.03 -16.53
C ARG A 421 -4.46 27.14 -16.06
N LYS A 422 -4.54 28.26 -16.79
CA LYS A 422 -5.54 29.32 -16.55
C LYS A 422 -6.97 28.82 -16.77
N ARG A 423 -7.22 28.11 -17.88
CA ARG A 423 -8.55 27.58 -18.22
C ARG A 423 -9.08 26.60 -17.18
N TYR A 424 -8.23 25.77 -16.59
CA TYR A 424 -8.60 24.79 -15.57
C TYR A 424 -8.62 25.35 -14.14
N GLY A 425 -8.48 26.68 -13.96
CA GLY A 425 -8.64 27.33 -12.67
C GLY A 425 -7.48 27.13 -11.69
N VAL A 426 -6.33 26.62 -12.14
CA VAL A 426 -5.13 26.43 -11.29
C VAL A 426 -4.70 27.74 -10.64
N ILE A 427 -4.65 28.82 -11.44
CA ILE A 427 -4.22 30.16 -10.98
C ILE A 427 -5.10 30.67 -9.84
N ALA A 428 -6.41 30.49 -9.96
CA ALA A 428 -7.36 30.94 -8.94
C ALA A 428 -7.20 30.14 -7.64
N ALA A 429 -7.00 28.82 -7.75
CA ALA A 429 -6.78 27.96 -6.58
C ALA A 429 -5.48 28.32 -5.85
N LEU A 430 -4.37 28.45 -6.57
CA LEU A 430 -3.08 28.81 -5.98
C LEU A 430 -3.07 30.24 -5.43
N GLY A 431 -3.71 31.18 -6.12
CA GLY A 431 -3.88 32.55 -5.62
C GLY A 431 -4.62 32.60 -4.29
N ALA A 432 -5.65 31.76 -4.11
CA ALA A 432 -6.35 31.63 -2.83
C ALA A 432 -5.46 31.05 -1.73
N VAL A 433 -4.59 30.08 -2.05
CA VAL A 433 -3.61 29.52 -1.09
C VAL A 433 -2.60 30.59 -0.64
N VAL A 434 -2.06 31.37 -1.59
CA VAL A 434 -1.08 32.43 -1.28
C VAL A 434 -1.72 33.56 -0.48
N ALA A 435 -2.94 33.97 -0.86
CA ALA A 435 -3.70 35.03 -0.20
C ALA A 435 -4.28 34.62 1.16
N SER A 436 -4.29 33.32 1.50
CA SER A 436 -4.75 32.89 2.82
C SER A 436 -3.79 33.34 3.91
N ASP A 437 -4.34 34.04 4.90
CA ASP A 437 -3.63 34.47 6.12
C ASP A 437 -3.50 33.33 7.16
N ASP A 438 -4.13 32.19 6.90
CA ASP A 438 -4.03 31.03 7.78
C ASP A 438 -2.60 30.52 7.88
N VAL A 439 -2.33 29.75 8.96
CA VAL A 439 -1.04 29.06 9.21
C VAL A 439 -0.87 27.91 8.22
N ILE A 440 -0.74 28.26 6.94
CA ILE A 440 -0.30 27.37 5.89
C ILE A 440 1.23 27.32 5.95
N ASP A 441 1.79 26.12 5.86
CA ASP A 441 3.23 25.90 5.86
C ASP A 441 3.90 26.80 4.79
N LYS A 442 4.97 27.49 5.20
CA LYS A 442 5.77 28.34 4.32
C LYS A 442 6.16 27.61 3.02
N LYS A 443 6.47 26.31 3.11
CA LYS A 443 6.81 25.48 1.95
C LYS A 443 5.67 25.40 0.92
N VAL A 444 4.41 25.36 1.37
CA VAL A 444 3.24 25.30 0.49
C VAL A 444 3.06 26.62 -0.26
N LYS A 445 3.29 27.75 0.43
CA LYS A 445 3.30 29.07 -0.24
C LYS A 445 4.43 29.17 -1.24
N GLU A 446 5.64 28.72 -0.90
CA GLU A 446 6.78 28.69 -1.83
C GLU A 446 6.50 27.84 -3.08
N ILE A 447 5.82 26.69 -2.95
CA ILE A 447 5.40 25.87 -4.09
C ILE A 447 4.36 26.62 -4.94
N ALA A 448 3.34 27.20 -4.31
CA ALA A 448 2.28 27.93 -5.01
C ALA A 448 2.84 29.16 -5.77
N ASP A 449 3.70 29.94 -5.12
CA ASP A 449 4.39 31.08 -5.70
C ASP A 449 5.27 30.68 -6.88
N ALA A 450 6.03 29.58 -6.77
CA ALA A 450 6.88 29.09 -7.85
C ALA A 450 6.05 28.74 -9.10
N ILE A 451 4.89 28.09 -8.93
CA ILE A 451 3.99 27.78 -10.05
C ILE A 451 3.41 29.08 -10.63
N LEU A 452 2.95 30.02 -9.80
CA LEU A 452 2.39 31.30 -10.26
C LEU A 452 3.45 32.13 -11.00
N GLU A 453 4.69 32.18 -10.52
CA GLU A 453 5.78 32.90 -11.16
C GLU A 453 6.08 32.32 -12.55
N GLU A 454 6.07 30.99 -12.72
CA GLU A 454 6.21 30.33 -14.03
C GLU A 454 5.07 30.73 -15.01
N GLN A 455 3.89 31.04 -14.49
CA GLN A 455 2.72 31.44 -15.30
C GLN A 455 2.80 32.86 -15.83
N PHE A 456 3.41 33.77 -15.07
CA PHE A 456 3.47 35.20 -15.41
C PHE A 456 4.80 35.65 -16.01
N LYS A 457 5.87 34.86 -15.87
CA LYS A 457 7.04 34.92 -16.77
C LYS A 457 6.64 34.53 -18.18
#